data_AF-A0A9D1GAU4-F1
#
_entry.id   AF-A0A9D1GAU4-F1
#
_cell.length_a   1.000
_cell.length_b   1.000
_cell.length_c   1.000
_cell.angle_alpha   90.00
_cell.angle_beta   90.00
_cell.angle_gamma   90.00
#
_symmetry.space_group_name_H-M   'P 1'
#
loop_
_entity.id
_entity.type
_entity.pdbx_description
1 polymer ?
#
loop_
_entity_poly.entity_id
_entity_poly.type
_entity_poly.pdbx_seq_one_letter_code
_entity_poly.pdbx_strand_id
1 'polypeptide(L)'
;MKDKKVLNKRGFMLVETLIVGVFVMGIFSLLYTNFFPLIGEYERYKTYDTVESTYIAHWARMIALKGLPDSIYTTTRGNGYLDISDCNLYTTSTGQSDCAAFKVMNNISRIYLTTYSTVNFKNFIKDNSAFSRSFREYISYLPTYSKNTSKTPSTGYYRVIVEYVSNDTYKYGNIEVHKG
;
A
#
# COMPACT_ATOMS: atom_id res chain seq x y z
N MET A 1 35.52 -62.37 36.28
CA MET A 1 34.24 -61.75 35.87
C MET A 1 34.48 -60.26 35.71
N LYS A 2 34.23 -59.69 34.52
CA LYS A 2 34.36 -58.25 34.27
C LYS A 2 33.02 -57.60 34.63
N ASP A 3 32.99 -56.80 35.69
CA ASP A 3 31.79 -56.06 36.07
C ASP A 3 31.39 -55.06 34.98
N LYS A 4 30.19 -55.25 34.43
CA LYS A 4 29.61 -54.38 33.42
C LYS A 4 28.98 -53.18 34.14
N LYS A 5 29.67 -52.03 34.13
CA LYS A 5 29.18 -50.77 34.70
C LYS A 5 27.83 -50.40 34.07
N VAL A 6 26.77 -50.35 34.87
CA VAL A 6 25.44 -49.90 34.43
C VAL A 6 25.49 -48.37 34.28
N LEU A 7 25.56 -47.90 33.04
CA LEU A 7 25.51 -46.47 32.71
C LEU A 7 24.15 -45.89 33.13
N ASN A 8 24.17 -44.84 33.96
CA ASN A 8 22.99 -44.14 34.43
C ASN A 8 22.28 -43.41 33.27
N LYS A 9 21.24 -44.03 32.72
CA LYS A 9 20.50 -43.53 31.54
C LYS A 9 19.58 -42.34 31.84
N ARG A 10 19.30 -42.04 33.12
CA ARG A 10 18.36 -40.97 33.50
C ARG A 10 18.94 -39.57 33.24
N GLY A 11 20.23 -39.37 33.50
CA GLY A 11 20.92 -38.10 33.21
C GLY A 11 21.06 -37.84 31.71
N PHE A 12 21.32 -38.90 30.93
CA PHE A 12 21.37 -38.83 29.47
C PHE A 12 20.02 -38.41 28.86
N MET A 13 18.92 -39.00 29.33
CA MET A 13 17.56 -38.66 28.89
C MET A 13 17.17 -37.20 29.24
N LEU A 14 17.64 -36.69 30.38
CA LEU A 14 17.39 -35.30 30.81
C LEU A 14 18.14 -34.28 29.94
N VAL A 15 19.37 -34.59 29.53
CA VAL A 15 20.16 -33.73 28.64
C VAL A 15 19.59 -33.75 27.22
N GLU A 16 19.20 -34.91 26.70
CA GLU A 16 18.59 -35.04 25.37
C GLU A 16 17.27 -34.27 25.29
N THR A 17 16.41 -34.38 26.30
CA THR A 17 15.15 -33.61 26.36
C THR A 17 15.37 -32.11 26.48
N LEU A 18 16.42 -31.67 27.19
CA LEU A 18 16.79 -30.25 27.27
C LEU A 18 17.27 -29.73 25.91
N ILE A 19 18.13 -30.48 25.22
CA ILE A 19 18.62 -30.11 23.88
C ILE A 19 17.45 -30.01 22.90
N VAL A 20 16.55 -30.99 22.88
CA VAL A 20 15.35 -30.98 22.04
C VAL A 20 14.45 -29.79 22.40
N GLY A 21 14.25 -29.51 23.69
CA GLY A 21 13.46 -28.37 24.15
C GLY A 21 14.01 -27.01 23.68
N VAL A 22 15.32 -26.81 23.80
CA VAL A 22 16.00 -25.60 23.30
C VAL A 22 15.88 -25.49 21.79
N PHE A 23 16.03 -26.60 21.06
CA PHE A 23 15.91 -26.62 19.61
C PHE A 23 14.50 -26.26 19.14
N VAL A 24 13.47 -26.82 19.77
CA VAL A 24 12.06 -26.53 19.48
C VAL A 24 11.72 -25.07 19.81
N MET A 25 12.16 -24.55 20.96
CA MET A 25 12.01 -23.13 21.33
C MET A 25 12.70 -22.20 20.32
N GLY A 26 13.88 -22.58 19.84
CA GLY A 26 14.62 -21.83 18.82
C GLY A 26 13.86 -21.76 17.50
N ILE A 27 13.30 -22.89 17.04
CA ILE A 27 12.47 -22.93 15.83
C ILE A 27 11.21 -22.07 16.00
N PHE A 28 10.50 -22.18 17.12
CA PHE A 28 9.33 -21.35 17.38
C PHE A 28 9.66 -19.86 17.43
N SER A 29 10.80 -19.49 18.02
CA SER A 29 11.26 -18.10 18.04
C SER A 29 11.49 -17.58 16.62
N LEU A 30 12.17 -18.35 15.77
CA LEU A 30 12.42 -17.98 14.37
C LEU A 30 11.12 -17.89 13.55
N LEU A 31 10.17 -18.80 13.76
CA LEU A 31 8.86 -18.74 13.12
C LEU A 31 8.10 -17.49 13.56
N TYR A 32 8.07 -17.19 14.86
CA TYR A 32 7.36 -16.03 15.37
C TYR A 32 7.96 -14.72 14.85
N THR A 33 9.29 -14.58 14.83
CA THR A 33 9.93 -13.35 14.38
C THR A 33 9.84 -13.12 12.87
N ASN A 34 9.80 -14.18 12.06
CA ASN A 34 9.90 -14.06 10.60
C ASN A 34 8.59 -14.41 9.86
N PHE A 35 7.91 -15.49 10.24
CA PHE A 35 6.70 -15.94 9.53
C PHE A 35 5.47 -15.12 9.88
N PHE A 36 5.33 -14.70 11.15
CA PHE A 36 4.14 -13.96 11.57
C PHE A 36 4.02 -12.59 10.88
N PRO A 37 5.09 -11.77 10.77
CA PRO A 37 5.03 -10.55 9.97
C PRO A 37 4.74 -10.81 8.49
N LEU A 38 5.32 -11.87 7.92
CA LEU A 38 5.14 -12.22 6.50
C LEU A 38 3.68 -12.55 6.15
N ILE A 39 2.99 -13.29 7.02
CA ILE A 39 1.55 -13.59 6.83
C ILE A 39 0.73 -12.30 6.85
N GLY A 40 1.03 -11.40 7.79
CA GLY A 40 0.35 -10.09 7.85
C GLY A 40 0.58 -9.23 6.61
N GLU A 41 1.79 -9.24 6.04
CA GLU A 41 2.07 -8.56 4.77
C GLU A 41 1.35 -9.24 3.60
N TYR A 42 1.32 -10.57 3.55
CA TYR A 42 0.65 -11.32 2.50
C TYR A 42 -0.86 -11.05 2.45
N GLU A 43 -1.53 -11.06 3.61
CA GLU A 43 -2.96 -10.73 3.68
C GLU A 43 -3.26 -9.31 3.21
N ARG A 44 -2.36 -8.36 3.51
CA ARG A 44 -2.47 -6.97 3.06
C ARG A 44 -2.25 -6.84 1.55
N TYR A 45 -1.23 -7.50 1.01
CA TYR A 45 -0.98 -7.57 -0.43
C TYR A 45 -2.19 -8.14 -1.19
N LYS A 46 -2.75 -9.26 -0.70
CA LYS A 46 -3.95 -9.86 -1.27
C LYS A 46 -5.16 -8.92 -1.24
N THR A 47 -5.25 -8.06 -0.23
CA THR A 47 -6.39 -7.16 -0.05
C THR A 47 -6.25 -5.86 -0.87
N TYR A 48 -5.03 -5.33 -1.02
CA TYR A 48 -4.78 -4.01 -1.59
C TYR A 48 -4.21 -4.03 -3.01
N ASP A 49 -3.41 -5.03 -3.37
CA ASP A 49 -2.72 -5.12 -4.67
C ASP A 49 -3.40 -6.15 -5.59
N THR A 50 -4.69 -5.91 -5.86
CA THR A 50 -5.47 -6.73 -6.78
C THR A 50 -5.28 -6.30 -8.24
N VAL A 51 -5.60 -7.20 -9.18
CA VAL A 51 -5.57 -6.89 -10.61
C VAL A 51 -6.56 -5.77 -10.96
N GLU A 52 -7.74 -5.80 -10.35
CA GLU A 52 -8.79 -4.78 -10.50
C GLU A 52 -8.31 -3.40 -10.02
N SER A 53 -7.68 -3.32 -8.84
CA SER A 53 -7.20 -2.04 -8.31
C SER A 53 -6.09 -1.44 -9.18
N THR A 54 -5.22 -2.29 -9.72
CA THR A 54 -4.17 -1.89 -10.67
C THR A 54 -4.76 -1.36 -11.97
N TYR A 55 -5.78 -2.04 -12.52
CA TYR A 55 -6.48 -1.62 -13.73
C TYR A 55 -7.19 -0.27 -13.55
N ILE A 56 -7.92 -0.10 -12.45
CA ILE A 56 -8.61 1.15 -12.11
C ILE A 56 -7.60 2.28 -11.92
N ALA A 57 -6.51 2.05 -11.20
CA ALA A 57 -5.45 3.05 -11.03
C ALA A 57 -4.81 3.44 -12.38
N HIS A 58 -4.59 2.47 -13.28
CA HIS A 58 -4.09 2.73 -14.62
C HIS A 58 -5.00 3.67 -15.42
N TRP A 59 -6.32 3.45 -15.39
CA TRP A 59 -7.28 4.34 -16.04
C TRP A 59 -7.32 5.73 -15.39
N ALA A 60 -7.30 5.80 -14.07
CA ALA A 60 -7.23 7.08 -13.37
C ALA A 60 -5.96 7.88 -13.76
N ARG A 61 -4.81 7.21 -13.92
CA ARG A 61 -3.60 7.82 -14.48
C ARG A 61 -3.83 8.37 -15.88
N MET A 62 -4.43 7.58 -16.77
CA MET A 62 -4.66 7.98 -18.16
C MET A 62 -5.57 9.22 -18.25
N ILE A 63 -6.65 9.23 -17.47
CA ILE A 63 -7.61 10.33 -17.42
C ILE A 63 -6.96 11.58 -16.79
N ALA A 64 -6.17 11.41 -15.73
CA ALA A 64 -5.41 12.51 -15.14
C ALA A 64 -4.45 13.14 -16.15
N LEU A 65 -3.62 12.33 -16.83
CA LEU A 65 -2.63 12.81 -17.80
C LEU A 65 -3.23 13.50 -19.02
N LYS A 66 -4.37 13.01 -19.51
CA LYS A 66 -5.02 13.54 -20.71
C LYS A 66 -6.02 14.67 -20.42
N GLY A 67 -6.55 14.72 -19.20
CA GLY A 67 -7.69 15.58 -18.88
C GLY A 67 -7.38 16.74 -17.96
N LEU A 68 -6.39 16.63 -17.07
CA LEU A 68 -6.07 17.70 -16.12
C LEU A 68 -5.14 18.74 -16.74
N PRO A 69 -5.38 20.04 -16.49
CA PRO A 69 -4.47 21.10 -16.90
C PRO A 69 -3.20 21.15 -16.03
N ASP A 70 -2.12 21.74 -16.55
CA ASP A 70 -0.82 21.86 -15.85
C ASP A 70 -0.90 22.63 -14.51
N SER A 71 -1.90 23.51 -14.36
CA SER A 71 -2.17 24.24 -13.12
C SER A 71 -2.50 23.31 -11.94
N ILE A 72 -3.14 22.18 -12.20
CA ILE A 72 -3.48 21.17 -11.17
C ILE A 72 -2.22 20.47 -10.67
N TYR A 73 -1.31 20.12 -11.58
CA TYR A 73 -0.01 19.54 -11.22
C TYR A 73 0.86 20.53 -10.43
N THR A 74 0.84 21.81 -10.82
CA THR A 74 1.54 22.89 -10.10
C THR A 74 0.97 23.08 -8.69
N THR A 75 -0.35 23.08 -8.55
CA THR A 75 -1.03 23.17 -7.24
C THR A 75 -0.70 21.97 -6.36
N THR A 76 -0.72 20.77 -6.94
CA THR A 76 -0.35 19.53 -6.24
C THR A 76 1.10 19.57 -5.75
N ARG A 77 2.02 20.12 -6.56
CA ARG A 77 3.42 20.30 -6.17
C ARG A 77 3.57 21.21 -4.95
N GLY A 78 2.79 22.29 -4.86
CA GLY A 78 2.80 23.20 -3.72
C GLY A 78 2.17 22.60 -2.46
N ASN A 79 1.00 21.96 -2.61
CA ASN A 79 0.20 21.47 -1.48
C ASN A 79 0.60 20.04 -1.03
N GLY A 80 1.36 19.30 -1.83
CA GLY A 80 1.72 17.91 -1.60
C GLY A 80 0.68 16.90 -2.12
N TYR A 81 -0.58 17.30 -2.19
CA TYR A 81 -1.68 16.53 -2.78
C TYR A 81 -2.82 17.46 -3.26
N LEU A 82 -3.72 16.92 -4.06
CA LEU A 82 -4.99 17.53 -4.44
C LEU A 82 -6.06 16.43 -4.61
N ASP A 83 -7.27 16.73 -4.17
CA ASP A 83 -8.45 15.93 -4.52
C ASP A 83 -8.89 16.29 -5.94
N ILE A 84 -8.80 15.31 -6.85
CA ILE A 84 -9.17 15.46 -8.27
C ILE A 84 -10.44 14.66 -8.59
N SER A 85 -11.27 14.37 -7.58
CA SER A 85 -12.51 13.62 -7.77
C SER A 85 -13.58 14.42 -8.52
N ASP A 86 -13.47 15.75 -8.56
CA ASP A 86 -14.36 16.61 -9.31
C ASP A 86 -14.01 16.59 -10.79
N CYS A 87 -14.91 16.04 -11.62
CA CYS A 87 -14.70 15.94 -13.05
C CYS A 87 -14.69 17.30 -13.77
N ASN A 88 -15.16 18.38 -13.13
CA ASN A 88 -15.04 19.73 -13.69
C ASN A 88 -13.59 20.24 -13.75
N LEU A 89 -12.67 19.60 -13.03
CA LEU A 89 -11.24 19.92 -13.08
C LEU A 89 -10.57 19.45 -14.39
N TYR A 90 -11.26 18.63 -15.19
CA TYR A 90 -10.73 18.02 -16.40
C TYR A 90 -11.16 18.83 -17.61
N THR A 91 -10.32 19.77 -18.04
CA THR A 91 -10.69 20.86 -18.96
C THR A 91 -10.52 20.53 -20.44
N THR A 92 -10.03 19.34 -20.80
CA THR A 92 -9.91 18.94 -22.21
C THR A 92 -11.27 18.55 -22.79
N SER A 93 -11.40 18.60 -24.12
CA SER A 93 -12.68 18.42 -24.83
C SER A 93 -13.40 17.10 -24.51
N THR A 94 -12.68 16.05 -24.12
CA THR A 94 -13.25 14.77 -23.65
C THR A 94 -12.94 14.44 -22.19
N GLY A 95 -12.07 15.21 -21.52
CA GLY A 95 -11.57 14.88 -20.18
C GLY A 95 -12.66 14.82 -19.11
N GLN A 96 -13.61 15.75 -19.14
CA GLN A 96 -14.73 15.78 -18.21
C GLN A 96 -15.67 14.58 -18.40
N SER A 97 -16.02 14.24 -19.66
CA SER A 97 -16.86 13.09 -19.96
C SER A 97 -16.17 11.77 -19.64
N ASP A 98 -14.87 11.67 -19.92
CA ASP A 98 -14.07 10.48 -19.63
C ASP A 98 -13.96 10.26 -18.12
N CYS A 99 -13.74 11.33 -17.34
CA CYS A 99 -13.79 11.29 -15.88
C CYS A 99 -15.16 10.83 -15.37
N ALA A 100 -16.25 11.43 -15.86
CA ALA A 100 -17.59 11.11 -15.41
C ALA A 100 -17.95 9.63 -15.71
N ALA A 101 -17.67 9.18 -16.93
CA ALA A 101 -17.88 7.79 -17.34
C ALA A 101 -17.03 6.83 -16.49
N PHE A 102 -15.75 7.14 -16.27
CA PHE A 102 -14.87 6.33 -15.43
C PHE A 102 -15.38 6.22 -14.00
N LYS A 103 -15.85 7.33 -13.40
CA LYS A 103 -16.40 7.33 -12.04
C LYS A 103 -17.64 6.46 -11.93
N VAL A 104 -18.58 6.58 -12.87
CA VAL A 104 -19.83 5.83 -12.86
C VAL A 104 -19.59 4.33 -13.11
N MET A 105 -18.80 3.99 -14.13
CA MET A 105 -18.57 2.59 -14.52
C MET A 105 -17.80 1.79 -13.47
N ASN A 106 -16.90 2.43 -12.71
CA ASN A 106 -16.03 1.76 -11.74
C ASN A 106 -16.40 2.09 -10.28
N ASN A 107 -17.53 2.78 -10.06
CA ASN A 107 -18.01 3.18 -8.74
C ASN A 107 -16.93 3.90 -7.90
N ILE A 108 -16.27 4.88 -8.54
CA ILE A 108 -15.16 5.63 -7.94
C ILE A 108 -15.71 6.64 -6.95
N SER A 109 -15.29 6.51 -5.70
CA SER A 109 -15.59 7.46 -4.61
C SER A 109 -14.67 8.67 -4.69
N ARG A 110 -13.36 8.43 -4.68
CA ARG A 110 -12.35 9.50 -4.59
C ARG A 110 -11.14 9.22 -5.48
N ILE A 111 -10.54 10.29 -6.01
CA ILE A 111 -9.29 10.27 -6.78
C ILE A 111 -8.38 11.37 -6.21
N TYR A 112 -7.20 10.99 -5.76
CA TYR A 112 -6.18 11.89 -5.24
C TYR A 112 -4.99 11.94 -6.16
N LEU A 113 -4.56 13.14 -6.53
CA LEU A 113 -3.25 13.37 -7.11
C LEU A 113 -2.30 13.76 -5.98
N THR A 114 -1.17 13.09 -5.89
CA THR A 114 -0.16 13.34 -4.86
C THR A 114 1.19 13.57 -5.51
N THR A 115 2.06 14.31 -4.83
CA THR A 115 3.49 14.29 -5.17
C THR A 115 4.04 12.87 -5.08
N TYR A 116 5.15 12.58 -5.78
CA TYR A 116 5.74 11.24 -5.78
C TYR A 116 6.02 10.71 -4.35
N SER A 117 6.52 11.59 -3.48
CA SER A 117 6.64 11.32 -2.05
C SER A 117 5.28 11.45 -1.36
N THR A 118 4.77 10.37 -0.80
CA THR A 118 3.43 10.37 -0.17
C THR A 118 3.46 10.85 1.28
N VAL A 119 4.61 11.34 1.79
CA VAL A 119 4.79 11.77 3.19
C VAL A 119 3.77 12.83 3.61
N ASN A 120 3.62 13.90 2.82
CA ASN A 120 2.68 14.99 3.15
C ASN A 120 1.24 14.50 3.17
N PHE A 121 0.86 13.67 2.20
CA PHE A 121 -0.48 13.10 2.11
C PHE A 121 -0.78 12.14 3.28
N LYS A 122 0.17 11.28 3.64
CA LYS A 122 0.07 10.39 4.79
C LYS A 122 -0.13 11.16 6.09
N ASN A 123 0.65 12.23 6.31
CA ASN A 123 0.55 13.05 7.51
C ASN A 123 -0.81 13.76 7.59
N PHE A 124 -1.33 14.26 6.46
CA PHE A 124 -2.66 14.88 6.40
C PHE A 124 -3.78 13.89 6.76
N ILE A 125 -3.68 12.64 6.31
CA ILE A 125 -4.75 11.65 6.47
C ILE A 125 -4.73 10.97 7.84
N LYS A 126 -3.54 10.80 8.44
CA LYS A 126 -3.33 10.00 9.65
C LYS A 126 -4.32 10.33 10.78
N ASP A 127 -4.54 11.62 11.03
CA ASP A 127 -5.34 12.11 12.16
C ASP A 127 -6.66 12.77 11.71
N ASN A 128 -7.01 12.66 10.43
CA ASN A 128 -8.20 13.31 9.88
C ASN A 128 -9.42 12.38 9.90
N SER A 129 -10.44 12.78 10.66
CA SER A 129 -11.69 12.04 10.87
C SER A 129 -12.62 12.05 9.65
N ALA A 130 -12.40 12.93 8.67
CA ALA A 130 -13.17 12.98 7.42
C ALA A 130 -12.91 11.79 6.49
N PHE A 131 -11.89 10.98 6.79
CA PHE A 131 -11.55 9.77 6.05
C PHE A 131 -12.02 8.52 6.79
N SER A 132 -12.39 7.49 6.04
CA SER A 132 -12.73 6.19 6.63
C SER A 132 -11.51 5.57 7.31
N ARG A 133 -11.74 4.74 8.35
CA ARG A 133 -10.67 4.00 9.01
C ARG A 133 -9.88 3.14 8.02
N SER A 134 -10.59 2.46 7.13
CA SER A 134 -10.01 1.59 6.11
C SER A 134 -9.13 2.35 5.12
N PHE A 135 -9.51 3.58 4.74
CA PHE A 135 -8.67 4.42 3.88
C PHE A 135 -7.41 4.89 4.62
N ARG A 136 -7.52 5.29 5.89
CA ARG A 136 -6.34 5.65 6.71
C ARG A 136 -5.36 4.48 6.83
N GLU A 137 -5.87 3.28 7.07
CA GLU A 137 -5.06 2.06 7.14
C GLU A 137 -4.35 1.79 5.80
N TYR A 138 -5.06 1.90 4.67
CA TYR A 138 -4.46 1.76 3.34
C TYR A 138 -3.35 2.79 3.07
N ILE A 139 -3.61 4.07 3.34
CA ILE A 139 -2.61 5.13 3.14
C ILE A 139 -1.41 4.94 4.07
N SER A 140 -1.62 4.47 5.29
CA SER A 140 -0.52 4.14 6.22
C SER A 140 0.37 3.01 5.68
N TYR A 141 -0.22 2.02 5.01
CA TYR A 141 0.48 0.87 4.40
C TYR A 141 1.36 1.26 3.22
N LEU A 142 0.94 2.22 2.38
CA LEU A 142 1.71 2.60 1.18
C LEU A 142 3.17 2.96 1.52
N PRO A 143 4.17 2.65 0.69
CA PRO A 143 5.50 3.23 0.87
C PRO A 143 5.46 4.77 0.83
N THR A 144 6.39 5.43 1.52
CA THR A 144 6.53 6.89 1.44
C THR A 144 7.17 7.35 0.13
N TYR A 145 7.87 6.45 -0.56
CA TYR A 145 8.65 6.69 -1.78
C TYR A 145 9.70 7.81 -1.67
N SER A 146 10.00 8.27 -0.44
CA SER A 146 10.87 9.42 -0.17
C SER A 146 12.35 9.18 -0.49
N LYS A 147 12.76 7.93 -0.67
CA LYS A 147 14.16 7.57 -0.99
C LYS A 147 14.55 7.83 -2.45
N ASN A 148 13.57 8.02 -3.35
CA ASN A 148 13.87 8.25 -4.77
C ASN A 148 14.03 9.75 -5.04
N THR A 149 15.27 10.21 -5.12
CA THR A 149 15.60 11.63 -5.32
C THR A 149 15.42 12.10 -6.75
N SER A 150 15.37 11.18 -7.73
CA SER A 150 15.19 11.52 -9.15
C SER A 150 13.72 11.71 -9.53
N LYS A 151 12.80 11.06 -8.80
CA LYS A 151 11.36 11.15 -9.03
C LYS A 151 10.74 12.19 -8.09
N THR A 152 10.57 13.40 -8.61
CA THR A 152 10.06 14.55 -7.88
C THR A 152 8.97 15.25 -8.69
N PRO A 153 8.12 16.07 -8.07
CA PRO A 153 7.18 16.92 -8.80
C PRO A 153 7.88 17.85 -9.81
N SER A 154 9.11 18.30 -9.53
CA SER A 154 9.94 19.10 -10.46
C SER A 154 10.36 18.33 -11.70
N THR A 155 10.53 17.01 -11.60
CA THR A 155 10.83 16.13 -12.74
C THR A 155 9.56 15.51 -13.33
N GLY A 156 8.38 16.05 -12.98
CA GLY A 156 7.10 15.60 -13.53
C GLY A 156 6.55 14.33 -12.91
N TYR A 157 7.11 13.83 -11.80
CA TYR A 157 6.64 12.60 -11.16
C TYR A 157 5.63 12.86 -10.03
N TYR A 158 4.50 12.19 -10.15
CA TYR A 158 3.35 12.23 -9.25
C TYR A 158 2.84 10.81 -9.00
N ARG A 159 1.85 10.68 -8.12
CA ARG A 159 1.12 9.43 -7.88
C ARG A 159 -0.37 9.72 -7.84
N VAL A 160 -1.15 8.85 -8.50
CA VAL A 160 -2.60 8.86 -8.39
C VAL A 160 -3.01 7.76 -7.44
N ILE A 161 -3.91 8.08 -6.52
CA ILE A 161 -4.52 7.14 -5.57
C ILE A 161 -6.02 7.20 -5.79
N VAL A 162 -6.67 6.04 -5.87
CA VAL A 162 -8.09 5.90 -6.17
C VAL A 162 -8.76 5.09 -5.08
N GLU A 163 -9.92 5.55 -4.64
CA GLU A 163 -10.85 4.81 -3.78
C GLU A 163 -12.11 4.50 -4.60
N TYR A 164 -12.50 3.24 -4.62
CA TYR A 164 -13.67 2.76 -5.35
C TYR A 164 -14.41 1.69 -4.55
N VAL A 165 -15.67 1.44 -4.89
CA VAL A 165 -16.49 0.45 -4.21
C VAL A 165 -16.69 -0.76 -5.11
N SER A 166 -16.28 -1.94 -4.65
CA SER A 166 -16.46 -3.22 -5.35
C SER A 166 -17.02 -4.24 -4.36
N ASN A 167 -18.11 -4.91 -4.75
CA ASN A 167 -18.87 -5.84 -3.89
C ASN A 167 -19.19 -5.25 -2.51
N ASP A 168 -19.76 -4.04 -2.48
CA ASP A 168 -20.11 -3.28 -1.25
C ASP A 168 -18.96 -3.00 -0.29
N THR A 169 -17.71 -3.15 -0.73
CA THR A 169 -16.51 -2.87 0.06
C THR A 169 -15.64 -1.83 -0.62
N TYR A 170 -15.07 -0.92 0.18
CA TYR A 170 -14.08 0.02 -0.32
C TYR A 170 -12.78 -0.69 -0.68
N LYS A 171 -12.32 -0.44 -1.89
CA LYS A 171 -11.07 -0.91 -2.47
C LYS A 171 -10.24 0.30 -2.88
N TYR A 172 -8.93 0.07 -3.00
CA TYR A 172 -7.98 1.14 -3.20
C TYR A 172 -6.93 0.74 -4.22
N GLY A 173 -6.55 1.66 -5.09
CA GLY A 173 -5.49 1.49 -6.08
C GLY A 173 -4.57 2.70 -6.09
N ASN A 174 -3.31 2.49 -6.46
CA ASN A 174 -2.37 3.58 -6.65
C ASN A 174 -1.46 3.29 -7.85
N ILE A 175 -1.01 4.34 -8.53
CA ILE A 175 -0.05 4.21 -9.62
C ILE A 175 0.82 5.46 -9.75
N GLU A 176 2.02 5.27 -10.26
CA GLU A 176 2.92 6.36 -10.63
C GLU A 176 2.41 7.08 -11.89
N VAL A 177 2.54 8.40 -11.90
CA VAL A 177 2.21 9.28 -13.02
C VAL A 177 3.43 10.10 -13.37
N HIS A 178 3.84 10.08 -14.64
CA HIS A 178 4.90 10.93 -15.17
C HIS A 178 4.30 11.90 -16.19
N LYS A 179 4.32 13.19 -15.85
CA LYS A 179 3.91 14.30 -16.71
C LYS A 179 5.18 14.88 -17.35
N GLY A 180 5.36 14.56 -18.64
CA GLY A 180 6.36 15.18 -19.50
C GLY A 180 5.93 16.55 -20.03
#